data_AF-A0AB37WEF8-F1
#
_entry.id   AF-A0AB37WEF8-F1
#
_cell.length_a   1.000
_cell.length_b   1.000
_cell.length_c   1.000
_cell.angle_alpha   90.00
_cell.angle_beta   90.00
_cell.angle_gamma   90.00
#
_symmetry.space_group_name_H-M   'P 1'
#
loop_
_entity.id
_entity.type
_entity.pdbx_description
1 polymer ?
#
loop_
_entity_poly.entity_id
_entity_poly.type
_entity_poly.pdbx_seq_one_letter_code
_entity_poly.pdbx_strand_id
1 'polypeptide(L)'
;MSEEDLSSNHSAPDQDCSYYIGYNIKYVAKHGRRYPTDPFSIREVGVYQHFSSSGQRCQWVFLQAPDQLKDRLRSNLQCFDDNPPMMQVLQHSMLLLEVSEDWREYLVYLEEEFSKIVDRGFFTNVKELHTEGDVQADFSDLRKLHILTDKLLRLAHILKLNIRLGCQLRSGVLDLKMISSPALQISFNEMQGRLDRYVYQQETSLARIETLIARSAGIGQLVQGVQDFRSNEASKHINHEMQRLTEQGIKENALMKRLTEQSTNDTRSMMTIALISAIFLPATFLATLFGSNFFAYSERQNALTVASNFWVYVIITFAFSGSTVILWFVWRRHRVRRSMSDDIEAP
;
A
#
# COMPACT_ATOMS: atom_id res chain seq x y z
N MET A 1 -9.75 97.06 -5.37
CA MET A 1 -9.28 97.68 -4.12
C MET A 1 -10.47 97.63 -3.18
N SER A 2 -10.53 96.76 -2.18
CA SER A 2 -9.44 96.11 -1.46
C SER A 2 -9.88 94.75 -0.91
N GLU A 3 -8.93 93.82 -0.83
CA GLU A 3 -8.99 92.58 -0.07
C GLU A 3 -9.13 92.88 1.43
N GLU A 4 -9.91 92.08 2.15
CA GLU A 4 -9.53 91.53 3.47
C GLU A 4 -10.57 90.49 3.96
N ASP A 5 -10.06 89.27 4.13
CA ASP A 5 -10.35 88.29 5.17
C ASP A 5 -11.61 87.40 5.14
N LEU A 6 -11.43 86.29 4.40
CA LEU A 6 -11.89 84.95 4.77
C LEU A 6 -11.45 84.57 6.20
N SER A 7 -12.39 84.26 7.07
CA SER A 7 -12.17 83.31 8.17
C SER A 7 -13.42 82.49 8.45
N SER A 8 -13.78 81.61 7.50
CA SER A 8 -14.69 80.51 7.80
C SER A 8 -13.93 79.44 8.59
N ASN A 9 -14.21 79.38 9.89
CA ASN A 9 -13.83 78.30 10.80
C ASN A 9 -14.14 76.93 10.17
N HIS A 10 -13.11 76.26 9.63
CA HIS A 10 -13.14 74.83 9.40
C HIS A 10 -12.83 74.13 10.73
N SER A 11 -13.88 73.82 11.50
CA SER A 11 -13.79 72.76 12.51
C SER A 11 -13.42 71.46 11.80
N ALA A 12 -12.29 70.86 12.19
CA ALA A 12 -11.87 69.55 11.73
C ALA A 12 -13.02 68.53 11.91
N PRO A 13 -13.21 67.59 10.96
CA PRO A 13 -14.24 66.57 11.12
C PRO A 13 -13.89 65.72 12.35
N ASP A 14 -14.83 65.64 13.29
CA ASP A 14 -14.80 64.73 14.43
C ASP A 14 -14.56 63.32 13.88
N GLN A 15 -13.35 62.78 14.09
CA GLN A 15 -12.93 61.57 13.41
C GLN A 15 -13.63 60.39 14.09
N ASP A 16 -14.62 59.80 13.40
CA ASP A 16 -15.39 58.67 13.91
C ASP A 16 -14.47 57.47 14.18
N CYS A 17 -14.11 57.25 15.45
CA CYS A 17 -13.25 56.15 15.92
C CYS A 17 -13.98 54.80 16.06
N SER A 18 -15.07 54.60 15.30
CA SER A 18 -15.80 53.33 15.29
C SER A 18 -14.98 52.22 14.63
N TYR A 19 -15.11 50.98 15.12
CA TYR A 19 -14.43 49.82 14.54
C TYR A 19 -15.30 48.56 14.56
N TYR A 20 -14.87 47.57 13.78
CA TYR A 20 -15.41 46.22 13.81
C TYR A 20 -14.27 45.20 13.81
N ILE A 21 -14.43 44.13 14.59
CA ILE A 21 -13.51 42.99 14.65
C ILE A 21 -14.33 41.74 14.44
N GLY A 22 -13.98 40.93 13.45
CA GLY A 22 -14.70 39.70 13.13
C GLY A 22 -13.73 38.59 12.78
N TYR A 23 -13.86 37.43 13.42
CA TYR A 23 -13.06 36.26 13.10
C TYR A 23 -13.75 34.96 13.52
N ASN A 24 -13.32 33.87 12.90
CA ASN A 24 -13.63 32.52 13.35
C ASN A 24 -12.33 31.91 13.90
N ILE A 25 -12.40 31.33 15.10
CA ILE A 25 -11.30 30.56 15.69
C ILE A 25 -11.73 29.12 15.93
N LYS A 26 -10.87 28.19 15.54
CA LYS A 26 -11.05 26.76 15.79
C LYS A 26 -10.28 26.34 17.03
N TYR A 27 -10.91 25.52 17.85
CA TYR A 27 -10.32 25.01 19.08
C TYR A 27 -10.62 23.53 19.25
N VAL A 28 -9.86 22.88 20.12
CA VAL A 28 -10.11 21.49 20.50
C VAL A 28 -10.85 21.48 21.82
N ALA A 29 -11.76 20.53 22.00
CA ALA A 29 -12.48 20.37 23.25
C ALA A 29 -12.87 18.91 23.47
N LYS A 30 -12.79 18.46 24.72
CA LYS A 30 -13.28 17.14 25.11
C LYS A 30 -14.79 17.02 24.87
N HIS A 31 -15.22 15.92 24.27
CA HIS A 31 -16.65 15.68 24.02
C HIS A 31 -17.28 14.71 25.02
N GLY A 32 -16.50 13.96 25.80
CA GLY A 32 -17.00 13.07 26.87
C GLY A 32 -17.88 11.89 26.39
N ARG A 33 -17.76 11.50 25.12
CA ARG A 33 -18.56 10.41 24.51
C ARG A 33 -17.73 9.14 24.48
N ARG A 34 -18.40 7.98 24.47
CA ARG A 34 -17.74 6.68 24.31
C ARG A 34 -17.21 6.44 22.89
N TYR A 35 -17.88 7.04 21.89
CA TYR A 35 -17.48 7.02 20.49
C TYR A 35 -17.62 8.42 19.88
N PRO A 36 -16.70 8.85 18.99
CA PRO A 36 -15.49 8.15 18.52
C PRO A 36 -14.44 7.91 19.63
N THR A 37 -13.44 7.07 19.37
CA THR A 37 -12.38 6.72 20.35
C THR A 37 -11.48 7.91 20.70
N ASP A 38 -11.28 8.81 19.74
CA ASP A 38 -10.64 10.09 19.95
C ASP A 38 -11.50 10.97 20.87
N PRO A 39 -11.05 11.33 22.08
CA PRO A 39 -11.89 12.00 23.08
C PRO A 39 -12.08 13.50 22.81
N PHE A 40 -11.38 14.06 21.81
CA PHE A 40 -11.44 15.47 21.46
C PHE A 40 -12.20 15.70 20.16
N SER A 41 -12.83 16.87 20.06
CA SER A 41 -13.45 17.34 18.83
C SER A 41 -12.93 18.73 18.50
N ILE A 42 -12.76 18.99 17.20
CA ILE A 42 -12.49 20.33 16.70
C ILE A 42 -13.82 21.08 16.66
N ARG A 43 -13.87 22.20 17.35
CA ARG A 43 -15.02 23.11 17.42
C ARG A 43 -14.59 24.47 16.89
N GLU A 44 -15.56 25.35 16.68
CA GLU A 44 -15.30 26.71 16.21
C GLU A 44 -16.16 27.72 16.97
N VAL A 45 -15.62 28.94 17.11
CA VAL A 45 -16.36 30.09 17.62
C VAL A 45 -16.27 31.21 16.60
N GLY A 46 -17.42 31.70 16.17
CA GLY A 46 -17.51 32.99 15.46
C GLY A 46 -17.57 34.12 16.47
N VAL A 47 -16.67 35.09 16.33
CA VAL A 47 -16.59 36.28 17.18
C VAL A 47 -16.79 37.50 16.30
N TYR A 48 -17.71 38.38 16.71
CA TYR A 48 -17.89 39.69 16.11
C TYR A 48 -18.06 40.74 17.20
N GLN A 49 -17.29 41.81 17.11
CA GLN A 49 -17.37 43.00 17.95
C GLN A 49 -17.57 44.22 17.06
N HIS A 50 -18.49 45.09 17.44
CA HIS A 50 -18.64 46.42 16.84
C HIS A 50 -18.62 47.49 17.95
N PHE A 51 -17.76 48.49 17.81
CA PHE A 51 -17.73 49.65 18.68
C PHE A 51 -18.14 50.89 17.87
N SER A 52 -19.11 51.64 18.42
CA SER A 52 -19.58 52.92 17.88
C SER A 52 -19.10 54.06 18.76
N SER A 53 -18.31 54.97 18.18
CA SER A 53 -17.75 56.14 18.87
C SER A 53 -18.83 57.18 19.22
N SER A 54 -19.77 57.41 18.29
CA SER A 54 -20.88 58.37 18.44
C SER A 54 -21.88 57.95 19.51
N GLY A 55 -22.15 56.64 19.63
CA GLY A 55 -23.07 56.09 20.62
C GLY A 55 -22.41 55.65 21.92
N GLN A 56 -21.08 55.62 22.00
CA GLN A 56 -20.30 54.98 23.06
C GLN A 56 -20.86 53.59 23.42
N ARG A 57 -21.14 52.78 22.39
CA ARG A 57 -21.75 51.45 22.54
C ARG A 57 -20.86 50.40 21.91
N CYS A 58 -20.71 49.29 22.60
CA CYS A 58 -20.03 48.10 22.09
C CYS A 58 -21.03 46.94 22.01
N GLN A 59 -21.11 46.32 20.83
CA GLN A 59 -21.98 45.18 20.54
C GLN A 59 -21.13 43.95 20.29
N TRP A 60 -21.51 42.82 20.88
CA TRP A 60 -20.85 41.54 20.72
C TRP A 60 -21.82 40.50 20.18
N VAL A 61 -21.35 39.72 19.22
CA VAL A 61 -22.05 38.55 18.70
C VAL A 61 -21.09 37.35 18.77
N PHE A 62 -21.55 36.29 19.44
CA PHE A 62 -20.82 35.04 19.55
C PHE A 62 -21.64 33.90 18.93
N LEU A 63 -21.02 33.16 18.04
CA LEU A 63 -21.60 31.98 17.41
C LEU A 63 -20.92 30.73 17.97
N GLN A 64 -21.71 29.83 18.55
CA GLN A 64 -21.24 28.52 19.06
C GLN A 64 -20.14 28.59 20.15
N ALA A 65 -20.13 29.65 20.96
CA ALA A 65 -19.19 29.77 22.09
C ALA A 65 -19.34 28.62 23.11
N PRO A 66 -18.22 28.09 23.67
CA PRO A 66 -18.28 27.12 24.76
C PRO A 66 -18.83 27.75 26.04
N ASP A 67 -19.43 26.93 26.91
CA ASP A 67 -20.13 27.42 28.11
C ASP A 67 -19.18 28.12 29.09
N GLN A 68 -17.96 27.62 29.26
CA GLN A 68 -16.90 28.29 30.05
C GLN A 68 -16.63 29.71 29.53
N LEU A 69 -16.48 29.89 28.21
CA LEU A 69 -16.29 31.20 27.60
C LEU A 69 -17.52 32.09 27.80
N LYS A 70 -18.74 31.56 27.67
CA LYS A 70 -19.98 32.33 27.91
C LYS A 70 -20.02 32.86 29.34
N ASP A 71 -19.67 32.04 30.32
CA ASP A 71 -19.72 32.43 31.73
C ASP A 71 -18.66 33.49 32.05
N ARG A 72 -17.43 33.35 31.51
CA ARG A 72 -16.38 34.37 31.62
C ARG A 72 -16.77 35.68 30.96
N LEU A 73 -17.33 35.63 29.75
CA LEU A 73 -17.80 36.83 29.04
C LEU A 73 -18.95 37.51 29.79
N ARG A 74 -19.90 36.73 30.35
CA ARG A 74 -20.98 37.28 31.16
C ARG A 74 -20.43 38.04 32.37
N SER A 75 -19.47 37.45 33.09
CA SER A 75 -18.81 38.11 34.21
C SER A 75 -18.08 39.40 33.80
N ASN A 76 -17.35 39.39 32.70
CA ASN A 76 -16.49 40.51 32.29
C ASN A 76 -17.26 41.64 31.59
N LEU A 77 -18.37 41.34 30.91
CA LEU A 77 -19.13 42.33 30.14
C LEU A 77 -20.32 42.93 30.92
N GLN A 78 -20.74 42.33 32.04
CA GLN A 78 -21.86 42.84 32.85
C GLN A 78 -21.47 43.95 33.83
N CYS A 79 -20.19 44.09 34.20
CA CYS A 79 -19.73 45.17 35.08
C CYS A 79 -19.38 46.43 34.25
N PHE A 80 -20.37 47.31 34.03
CA PHE A 80 -20.18 48.52 33.21
C PHE A 80 -19.26 49.56 33.86
N ASP A 81 -19.20 49.62 35.20
CA ASP A 81 -18.35 50.55 35.93
C ASP A 81 -16.85 50.20 35.79
N ASP A 82 -16.53 48.91 35.67
CA ASP A 82 -15.15 48.41 35.53
C ASP A 82 -14.70 48.16 34.08
N ASN A 83 -15.63 48.17 33.11
CA ASN A 83 -15.34 47.82 31.71
C ASN A 83 -16.07 48.72 30.71
N PRO A 84 -15.63 49.98 30.54
CA PRO A 84 -16.23 50.90 29.60
C PRO A 84 -16.16 50.34 28.16
N PRO A 85 -17.13 50.67 27.27
CA PRO A 85 -17.22 50.12 25.91
C PRO A 85 -15.91 50.17 25.10
N MET A 86 -15.11 51.23 25.27
CA MET A 86 -13.82 51.40 24.63
C MET A 86 -12.75 50.37 25.09
N MET A 87 -12.85 49.86 26.32
CA MET A 87 -11.92 48.87 26.88
C MET A 87 -12.34 47.42 26.60
N GLN A 88 -13.52 47.18 26.05
CA GLN A 88 -13.99 45.83 25.76
C GLN A 88 -13.13 45.10 24.71
N VAL A 89 -12.39 45.82 23.85
CA VAL A 89 -11.43 45.23 22.90
C VAL A 89 -10.40 44.32 23.58
N LEU A 90 -10.07 44.60 24.86
CA LEU A 90 -9.12 43.82 25.65
C LEU A 90 -9.59 42.37 25.87
N GLN A 91 -10.89 42.12 25.79
CA GLN A 91 -11.50 40.80 25.99
C GLN A 91 -11.11 39.80 24.89
N HIS A 92 -10.69 40.26 23.70
CA HIS A 92 -10.18 39.38 22.65
C HIS A 92 -8.98 38.55 23.11
N SER A 93 -8.06 39.13 23.89
CA SER A 93 -6.89 38.40 24.41
C SER A 93 -7.28 37.30 25.41
N MET A 94 -8.31 37.54 26.23
CA MET A 94 -8.86 36.56 27.16
C MET A 94 -9.53 35.41 26.40
N LEU A 95 -10.37 35.75 25.41
CA LEU A 95 -11.07 34.77 24.58
C LEU A 95 -10.10 33.82 23.88
N LEU A 96 -9.06 34.37 23.24
CA LEU A 96 -8.06 33.57 22.52
C LEU A 96 -7.33 32.59 23.47
N LEU A 97 -7.01 33.01 24.68
CA LEU A 97 -6.40 32.15 25.69
C LEU A 97 -7.36 31.04 26.15
N GLU A 98 -8.62 31.39 26.43
CA GLU A 98 -9.65 30.43 26.87
C GLU A 98 -9.86 29.31 25.86
N VAL A 99 -10.05 29.65 24.58
CA VAL A 99 -10.26 28.65 23.54
C VAL A 99 -8.98 27.86 23.18
N SER A 100 -7.85 28.14 23.84
CA SER A 100 -6.58 27.46 23.58
C SER A 100 -6.21 26.40 24.62
N GLU A 101 -6.92 26.34 25.75
CA GLU A 101 -6.48 25.57 26.93
C GLU A 101 -6.30 24.07 26.65
N ASP A 102 -7.23 23.47 25.90
CA ASP A 102 -7.29 22.03 25.66
C ASP A 102 -6.23 21.49 24.67
N TRP A 103 -5.53 22.36 23.93
CA TRP A 103 -4.52 21.92 22.95
C TRP A 103 -3.41 21.11 23.59
N ARG A 104 -2.96 21.49 24.79
CA ARG A 104 -1.86 20.79 25.47
C ARG A 104 -2.21 19.34 25.75
N GLU A 105 -3.40 19.11 26.31
CA GLU A 105 -3.85 17.76 26.66
C GLU A 105 -4.10 16.91 25.43
N TYR A 106 -4.70 17.51 24.39
CA TYR A 106 -4.91 16.81 23.14
C TYR A 106 -3.61 16.38 22.46
N LEU A 107 -2.57 17.21 22.50
CA LEU A 107 -1.26 16.85 21.97
C LEU A 107 -0.62 15.69 22.72
N VAL A 108 -0.76 15.64 24.06
CA VAL A 108 -0.30 14.48 24.84
C VAL A 108 -1.01 13.21 24.39
N TYR A 109 -2.33 13.26 24.21
CA TYR A 109 -3.10 12.13 23.67
C TYR A 109 -2.60 11.70 22.28
N LEU A 110 -2.35 12.64 21.37
CA LEU A 110 -1.84 12.33 20.02
C LEU A 110 -0.43 11.72 20.05
N GLU A 111 0.44 12.18 20.93
CA GLU A 111 1.78 11.62 21.14
C GLU A 111 1.73 10.20 21.70
N GLU A 112 0.79 9.91 22.62
CA GLU A 112 0.56 8.56 23.13
C GLU A 112 0.02 7.63 22.04
N GLU A 113 -0.97 8.07 21.26
CA GLU A 113 -1.49 7.29 20.13
C GLU A 113 -0.41 7.01 19.08
N PHE A 114 0.44 8.00 18.80
CA PHE A 114 1.60 7.83 17.93
C PHE A 114 2.54 6.75 18.49
N SER A 115 2.94 6.86 19.75
CA SER A 115 3.84 5.89 20.40
C SER A 115 3.28 4.47 20.37
N LYS A 116 1.97 4.28 20.62
CA LYS A 116 1.32 2.95 20.52
C LYS A 116 1.42 2.33 19.13
N ILE A 117 1.40 3.13 18.07
CA ILE A 117 1.55 2.65 16.69
C ILE A 117 3.01 2.25 16.44
N VAL A 118 3.96 3.10 16.85
CA VAL A 118 5.40 2.82 16.72
C VAL A 118 5.79 1.57 17.48
N ASP A 119 5.40 1.46 18.74
CA ASP A 119 5.75 0.34 19.63
C ASP A 119 5.10 -0.98 19.20
N ARG A 120 4.12 -0.97 18.29
CA ARG A 120 3.56 -2.20 17.71
C ARG A 120 4.22 -2.55 16.38
N GLY A 121 4.41 -1.57 15.49
CA GLY A 121 4.90 -1.80 14.14
C GLY A 121 6.39 -2.13 14.01
N PHE A 122 7.24 -1.86 15.01
CA PHE A 122 8.69 -2.12 14.94
C PHE A 122 9.16 -3.43 15.61
N PHE A 123 8.28 -4.10 16.36
CA PHE A 123 8.64 -5.35 17.05
C PHE A 123 8.22 -6.60 16.29
N THR A 124 7.61 -6.48 15.09
CA THR A 124 7.42 -7.60 14.17
C THR A 124 8.80 -8.05 13.68
N ASN A 125 9.25 -9.19 14.21
CA ASN A 125 10.62 -9.67 14.20
C ASN A 125 11.10 -9.94 12.75
N VAL A 126 12.01 -9.11 12.24
CA VAL A 126 12.56 -9.20 10.86
C VAL A 126 13.25 -10.55 10.57
N LYS A 127 13.63 -11.29 11.61
CA LYS A 127 14.40 -12.54 11.49
C LYS A 127 13.58 -13.79 11.21
N GLU A 128 12.27 -13.76 11.47
CA GLU A 128 11.45 -14.97 11.38
C GLU A 128 10.44 -14.84 10.24
N LEU A 129 10.65 -15.63 9.21
CA LEU A 129 9.77 -15.75 8.06
C LEU A 129 8.51 -16.54 8.51
N HIS A 130 7.62 -15.92 9.28
CA HIS A 130 6.44 -16.60 9.83
C HIS A 130 5.12 -15.93 9.40
N THR A 131 4.22 -16.79 8.92
CA THR A 131 2.74 -16.72 8.81
C THR A 131 2.06 -15.49 8.18
N GLU A 132 1.01 -15.75 7.37
CA GLU A 132 0.11 -14.76 6.74
C GLU A 132 -0.44 -13.68 7.71
N GLY A 133 -0.49 -13.95 9.01
CA GLY A 133 -0.97 -13.02 10.04
C GLY A 133 -0.05 -11.82 10.34
N ASP A 134 1.28 -11.97 10.21
CA ASP A 134 2.24 -10.88 10.52
C ASP A 134 2.18 -9.78 9.44
N VAL A 135 1.94 -10.16 8.19
CA VAL A 135 1.76 -9.21 7.08
C VAL A 135 0.52 -8.33 7.31
N GLN A 136 -0.55 -8.90 7.86
CA GLN A 136 -1.78 -8.15 8.15
C GLN A 136 -1.61 -7.15 9.30
N ALA A 137 -0.75 -7.45 10.27
CA ALA A 137 -0.39 -6.53 11.35
C ALA A 137 0.37 -5.30 10.80
N ASP A 138 1.37 -5.51 9.93
CA ASP A 138 2.16 -4.43 9.31
C ASP A 138 1.26 -3.46 8.50
N PHE A 139 0.32 -3.97 7.69
CA PHE A 139 -0.58 -3.13 6.89
C PHE A 139 -1.62 -2.37 7.73
N SER A 140 -2.15 -3.00 8.80
CA SER A 140 -3.10 -2.32 9.69
C SER A 140 -2.43 -1.15 10.41
N ASP A 141 -1.20 -1.30 10.86
CA ASP A 141 -0.50 -0.27 11.62
C ASP A 141 0.01 0.87 10.71
N LEU A 142 0.43 0.55 9.48
CA LEU A 142 0.64 1.55 8.42
C LEU A 142 -0.60 2.39 8.14
N ARG A 143 -1.77 1.74 8.04
CA ARG A 143 -3.04 2.45 7.81
C ARG A 143 -3.36 3.38 8.98
N LYS A 144 -3.19 2.93 10.23
CA LYS A 144 -3.39 3.78 11.42
C LYS A 144 -2.42 4.96 11.44
N LEU A 145 -1.15 4.73 11.11
CA LEU A 145 -0.13 5.77 11.01
C LEU A 145 -0.52 6.82 9.95
N HIS A 146 -1.01 6.39 8.79
CA HIS A 146 -1.46 7.30 7.74
C HIS A 146 -2.68 8.13 8.16
N ILE A 147 -3.69 7.50 8.78
CA ILE A 147 -4.87 8.20 9.32
C ILE A 147 -4.46 9.24 10.37
N LEU A 148 -3.54 8.88 11.26
CA LEU A 148 -3.01 9.80 12.26
C LEU A 148 -2.23 10.95 11.59
N THR A 149 -1.42 10.67 10.57
CA THR A 149 -0.66 11.68 9.83
C THR A 149 -1.57 12.70 9.13
N ASP A 150 -2.63 12.23 8.44
CA ASP A 150 -3.63 13.10 7.81
C ASP A 150 -4.34 13.98 8.85
N LYS A 151 -4.67 13.41 10.01
CA LYS A 151 -5.24 14.15 11.13
C LYS A 151 -4.27 15.23 11.65
N LEU A 152 -3.00 14.91 11.83
CA LEU A 152 -1.96 15.84 12.26
C LEU A 152 -1.78 16.99 11.26
N LEU A 153 -1.80 16.71 9.94
CA LEU A 153 -1.73 17.74 8.90
C LEU A 153 -2.91 18.73 8.98
N ARG A 154 -4.14 18.23 9.19
CA ARG A 154 -5.32 19.09 9.39
C ARG A 154 -5.17 19.98 10.63
N LEU A 155 -4.68 19.44 11.74
CA LEU A 155 -4.47 20.19 12.97
C LEU A 155 -3.36 21.24 12.83
N ALA A 156 -2.26 20.90 12.16
CA ALA A 156 -1.19 21.86 11.84
C ALA A 156 -1.73 23.05 11.03
N HIS A 157 -2.59 22.79 10.05
CA HIS A 157 -3.24 23.85 9.28
C HIS A 157 -4.12 24.76 10.16
N ILE A 158 -4.92 24.18 11.06
CA ILE A 158 -5.74 24.94 12.02
C ILE A 158 -4.87 25.84 12.90
N LEU A 159 -3.79 25.29 13.48
CA LEU A 159 -2.86 26.04 14.31
C LEU A 159 -2.21 27.20 13.52
N LYS A 160 -1.82 26.98 12.26
CA LYS A 160 -1.28 28.04 11.39
C LYS A 160 -2.26 29.19 11.19
N LEU A 161 -3.55 28.90 11.00
CA LEU A 161 -4.58 29.92 10.89
C LEU A 161 -4.81 30.66 12.22
N ASN A 162 -4.83 29.94 13.33
CA ASN A 162 -4.96 30.50 14.68
C ASN A 162 -3.78 31.40 15.07
N ILE A 163 -2.55 31.01 14.71
CA ILE A 163 -1.33 31.82 14.89
C ILE A 163 -1.44 33.09 14.06
N ARG A 164 -1.84 32.98 12.78
CA ARG A 164 -2.04 34.15 11.91
C ARG A 164 -3.04 35.14 12.50
N LEU A 165 -4.17 34.66 13.01
CA LEU A 165 -5.17 35.47 13.70
C LEU A 165 -4.58 36.18 14.92
N GLY A 166 -3.85 35.47 15.77
CA GLY A 166 -3.17 36.04 16.94
C GLY A 166 -2.17 37.12 16.57
N CYS A 167 -1.36 36.89 15.52
CA CYS A 167 -0.41 37.86 15.01
C CYS A 167 -1.09 39.11 14.44
N GLN A 168 -2.22 38.96 13.73
CA GLN A 168 -2.98 40.09 13.21
C GLN A 168 -3.59 40.93 14.34
N LEU A 169 -4.20 40.29 15.34
CA LEU A 169 -4.71 40.98 16.53
C LEU A 169 -3.59 41.68 17.29
N ARG A 170 -2.42 41.04 17.44
CA ARG A 170 -1.25 41.65 18.07
C ARG A 170 -0.77 42.89 17.33
N SER A 171 -0.71 42.84 16.00
CA SER A 171 -0.34 44.01 15.19
C SER A 171 -1.35 45.14 15.34
N GLY A 172 -2.65 44.85 15.28
CA GLY A 172 -3.69 45.87 15.46
C GLY A 172 -3.66 46.54 16.83
N VAL A 173 -3.30 45.79 17.89
CA VAL A 173 -3.11 46.36 19.24
C VAL A 173 -1.94 47.33 19.29
N LEU A 174 -0.85 47.07 18.56
CA LEU A 174 0.28 47.99 18.46
C LEU A 174 -0.12 49.32 17.81
N ASP A 175 -0.92 49.25 16.74
CA ASP A 175 -1.42 50.43 16.04
C ASP A 175 -2.34 51.25 16.95
N LEU A 176 -3.27 50.60 17.65
CA LEU A 176 -4.17 51.24 18.62
C LEU A 176 -3.41 51.87 19.79
N LYS A 177 -2.34 51.21 20.27
CA LYS A 177 -1.50 51.73 21.35
C LYS A 177 -0.82 53.04 20.97
N MET A 178 -0.38 53.20 19.71
CA MET A 178 0.30 54.43 19.25
C MET A 178 -0.60 55.67 19.30
N ILE A 179 -1.91 55.49 19.12
CA ILE A 179 -2.90 56.57 19.11
C ILE A 179 -3.65 56.74 20.44
N SER A 180 -3.32 55.93 21.45
CA SER A 180 -4.03 55.88 22.73
C SER A 180 -3.39 56.72 23.83
N SER A 181 -4.21 57.21 24.76
CA SER A 181 -3.77 57.97 25.93
C SER A 181 -2.85 57.15 26.85
N PRO A 182 -1.95 57.79 27.64
CA PRO A 182 -1.01 57.08 28.51
C PRO A 182 -1.67 56.12 29.51
N ALA A 183 -2.87 56.44 30.00
CA ALA A 183 -3.63 55.57 30.91
C ALA A 183 -4.06 54.26 30.23
N LEU A 184 -4.45 54.30 28.94
CA LEU A 184 -4.86 53.13 28.18
C LEU A 184 -3.68 52.27 27.71
N GLN A 185 -2.49 52.85 27.57
CA GLN A 185 -1.29 52.11 27.14
C GLN A 185 -0.95 50.95 28.08
N ILE A 186 -1.20 51.08 29.38
CA ILE A 186 -0.98 49.99 30.36
C ILE A 186 -1.85 48.79 30.02
N SER A 187 -3.14 49.02 29.72
CA SER A 187 -4.08 47.96 29.37
C SER A 187 -3.72 47.31 28.03
N PHE A 188 -3.29 48.10 27.04
CA PHE A 188 -2.82 47.56 25.76
C PHE A 188 -1.52 46.76 25.90
N ASN A 189 -0.61 47.15 26.81
CA ASN A 189 0.57 46.35 27.12
C ASN A 189 0.20 44.99 27.73
N GLU A 190 -0.77 44.97 28.63
CA GLU A 190 -1.25 43.71 29.21
C GLU A 190 -1.92 42.82 28.15
N MET A 191 -2.76 43.41 27.29
CA MET A 191 -3.36 42.71 26.15
C MET A 191 -2.28 42.13 25.22
N GLN A 192 -1.24 42.91 24.91
CA GLN A 192 -0.13 42.48 24.08
C GLN A 192 0.60 41.28 24.70
N GLY A 193 0.94 41.33 26.00
CA GLY A 193 1.56 40.20 26.69
C GLY A 193 0.69 38.93 26.70
N ARG A 194 -0.64 39.08 26.80
CA ARG A 194 -1.58 37.95 26.68
C ARG A 194 -1.60 37.38 25.25
N LEU A 195 -1.56 38.23 24.23
CA LEU A 195 -1.49 37.81 22.83
C LEU A 195 -0.16 37.13 22.49
N ASP A 196 0.96 37.63 22.98
CA ASP A 196 2.28 36.99 22.82
C ASP A 196 2.29 35.60 23.45
N ARG A 197 1.72 35.46 24.65
CA ARG A 197 1.55 34.15 25.30
C ARG A 197 0.67 33.20 24.47
N TYR A 198 -0.45 33.69 23.92
CA TYR A 198 -1.30 32.90 23.04
C TYR A 198 -0.53 32.43 21.80
N VAL A 199 0.14 33.34 21.07
CA VAL A 199 0.91 33.01 19.87
C VAL A 199 1.99 31.97 20.20
N TYR A 200 2.74 32.17 21.29
CA TYR A 200 3.77 31.24 21.74
C TYR A 200 3.21 29.83 22.03
N GLN A 201 2.05 29.74 22.70
CA GLN A 201 1.40 28.45 22.99
C GLN A 201 0.95 27.74 21.71
N GLN A 202 0.42 28.49 20.74
CA GLN A 202 -0.01 27.94 19.44
C GLN A 202 1.18 27.51 18.59
N GLU A 203 2.27 28.28 18.54
CA GLU A 203 3.53 27.91 17.86
C GLU A 203 4.17 26.67 18.47
N THR A 204 4.19 26.57 19.79
CA THR A 204 4.68 25.38 20.50
C THR A 204 3.82 24.15 20.15
N SER A 205 2.51 24.32 20.11
CA SER A 205 1.58 23.26 19.71
C SER A 205 1.83 22.82 18.27
N LEU A 206 2.09 23.76 17.37
CA LEU A 206 2.38 23.49 15.96
C LEU A 206 3.70 22.72 15.81
N ALA A 207 4.76 23.16 16.49
CA ALA A 207 6.07 22.50 16.45
C ALA A 207 6.00 21.03 16.91
N ARG A 208 5.20 20.74 17.95
CA ARG A 208 4.94 19.36 18.40
C ARG A 208 4.26 18.52 17.31
N ILE A 209 3.23 19.07 16.66
CA ILE A 209 2.55 18.39 15.55
C ILE A 209 3.49 18.17 14.36
N GLU A 210 4.27 19.17 13.97
CA GLU A 210 5.22 19.06 12.86
C GLU A 210 6.31 18.02 13.14
N THR A 211 6.74 17.89 14.40
CA THR A 211 7.63 16.81 14.84
C THR A 211 6.99 15.43 14.66
N LEU A 212 5.73 15.26 15.04
CA LEU A 212 5.00 14.00 14.83
C LEU A 212 4.83 13.67 13.34
N ILE A 213 4.55 14.67 12.50
CA ILE A 213 4.45 14.49 11.04
C ILE A 213 5.79 14.05 10.45
N ALA A 214 6.89 14.72 10.81
CA ALA A 214 8.22 14.38 10.34
C ALA A 214 8.63 12.95 10.78
N ARG A 215 8.36 12.59 12.03
CA ARG A 215 8.59 11.22 12.54
C ARG A 215 7.73 10.19 11.81
N SER A 216 6.47 10.50 11.54
CA SER A 216 5.57 9.61 10.77
C SER A 216 6.12 9.31 9.37
N ALA A 217 6.65 10.33 8.69
CA ALA A 217 7.27 10.18 7.37
C ALA A 217 8.52 9.28 7.43
N GLY A 218 9.39 9.48 8.42
CA GLY A 218 10.57 8.62 8.63
C GLY A 218 10.19 7.16 8.90
N ILE A 219 9.16 6.91 9.70
CA ILE A 219 8.65 5.56 9.95
C ILE A 219 8.08 4.95 8.68
N GLY A 220 7.30 5.71 7.91
CA GLY A 220 6.78 5.25 6.62
C GLY A 220 7.89 4.78 5.68
N GLN A 221 8.99 5.53 5.59
CA GLN A 221 10.16 5.15 4.79
C GLN A 221 10.84 3.88 5.30
N LEU A 222 11.02 3.75 6.62
CA LEU A 222 11.62 2.56 7.22
C LEU A 222 10.79 1.30 6.94
N VAL A 223 9.46 1.38 7.09
CA VAL A 223 8.58 0.23 6.84
C VAL A 223 8.60 -0.16 5.37
N GLN A 224 8.58 0.80 4.44
CA GLN A 224 8.75 0.50 3.01
C GLN A 224 10.09 -0.19 2.73
N GLY A 225 11.19 0.28 3.32
CA GLY A 225 12.50 -0.36 3.18
C GLY A 225 12.55 -1.79 3.72
N VAL A 226 11.89 -2.07 4.85
CA VAL A 226 11.76 -3.44 5.39
C VAL A 226 10.94 -4.33 4.46
N GLN A 227 9.85 -3.82 3.90
CA GLN A 227 9.01 -4.56 2.95
C GLN A 227 9.77 -4.89 1.66
N ASP A 228 10.51 -3.93 1.11
CA ASP A 228 11.37 -4.14 -0.07
C ASP A 228 12.47 -5.16 0.21
N PHE A 229 13.09 -5.10 1.40
CA PHE A 229 14.08 -6.09 1.83
C PHE A 229 13.48 -7.50 1.88
N ARG A 230 12.30 -7.67 2.49
CA ARG A 230 11.60 -8.97 2.58
C ARG A 230 11.22 -9.50 1.20
N SER A 231 10.70 -8.64 0.33
CA SER A 231 10.33 -9.00 -1.05
C SER A 231 11.56 -9.47 -1.85
N ASN A 232 12.68 -8.76 -1.71
CA ASN A 232 13.95 -9.13 -2.35
C ASN A 232 14.48 -10.46 -1.79
N GLU A 233 14.41 -10.69 -0.48
CA GLU A 233 14.88 -11.93 0.12
C GLU A 233 14.03 -13.14 -0.27
N ALA A 234 12.70 -13.00 -0.29
CA ALA A 234 11.79 -14.02 -0.80
C ALA A 234 12.06 -14.33 -2.28
N SER A 235 12.31 -13.30 -3.09
CA SER A 235 12.65 -13.46 -4.51
C SER A 235 13.98 -14.20 -4.69
N LYS A 236 15.00 -13.93 -3.88
CA LYS A 236 16.26 -14.70 -3.90
C LYS A 236 16.04 -16.17 -3.56
N HIS A 237 15.24 -16.45 -2.53
CA HIS A 237 14.93 -17.83 -2.14
C HIS A 237 14.20 -18.57 -3.27
N ILE A 238 13.19 -17.95 -3.89
CA ILE A 238 12.48 -18.50 -5.06
C ILE A 238 13.44 -18.76 -6.22
N ASN A 239 14.34 -17.81 -6.53
CA ASN A 239 15.32 -17.98 -7.60
C ASN A 239 16.29 -19.14 -7.34
N HIS A 240 16.75 -19.33 -6.09
CA HIS A 240 17.61 -20.45 -5.73
C HIS A 240 16.88 -21.80 -5.85
N GLU A 241 15.63 -21.88 -5.38
CA GLU A 241 14.83 -23.09 -5.55
C GLU A 241 14.50 -23.35 -7.03
N MET A 242 14.23 -22.31 -7.82
CA MET A 242 14.03 -22.42 -9.27
C MET A 242 15.29 -22.95 -9.98
N GLN A 243 16.48 -22.49 -9.58
CA GLN A 243 17.75 -23.01 -10.10
C GLN A 243 17.90 -24.50 -9.77
N ARG A 244 17.61 -24.91 -8.52
CA ARG A 244 17.64 -26.32 -8.11
C ARG A 244 16.66 -27.18 -8.91
N LEU A 245 15.42 -26.73 -9.08
CA LEU A 245 14.41 -27.41 -9.89
C LEU A 245 14.82 -27.50 -11.35
N THR A 246 15.43 -26.45 -11.91
CA THR A 246 15.93 -26.45 -13.29
C THR A 246 17.06 -27.45 -13.46
N GLU A 247 18.03 -27.48 -12.54
CA GLU A 247 19.12 -28.48 -12.56
C GLU A 247 18.60 -29.91 -12.44
N GLN A 248 17.62 -30.14 -11.56
CA GLN A 248 16.97 -31.45 -11.42
C GLN A 248 16.23 -31.83 -12.70
N GLY A 249 15.46 -30.91 -13.28
CA GLY A 249 14.75 -31.12 -14.54
C GLY A 249 15.68 -31.42 -15.72
N ILE A 250 16.85 -30.77 -15.79
CA ILE A 250 17.88 -31.09 -16.81
C ILE A 250 18.39 -32.53 -16.61
N LYS A 251 18.67 -32.95 -15.37
CA LYS A 251 19.14 -34.31 -15.06
C LYS A 251 18.07 -35.36 -15.39
N GLU A 252 16.82 -35.12 -15.01
CA GLU A 252 15.68 -35.99 -15.32
C GLU A 252 15.46 -36.10 -16.83
N ASN A 253 15.50 -35.00 -17.57
CA ASN A 253 15.42 -35.02 -19.03
C ASN A 253 16.57 -35.82 -19.68
N ALA A 254 17.80 -35.70 -19.17
CA ALA A 254 18.93 -36.48 -19.65
C ALA A 254 18.74 -37.99 -19.38
N LEU A 255 18.22 -38.36 -18.21
CA LEU A 255 17.88 -39.74 -17.88
C LEU A 255 16.76 -40.27 -18.78
N MET A 256 15.70 -39.50 -18.98
CA MET A 256 14.56 -39.83 -19.84
C MET A 256 15.00 -40.06 -21.30
N LYS A 257 15.93 -39.23 -21.80
CA LYS A 257 16.54 -39.42 -23.12
C LYS A 257 17.28 -40.74 -23.21
N ARG A 258 18.12 -41.07 -22.22
CA ARG A 258 18.86 -42.35 -22.18
C ARG A 258 17.93 -43.56 -22.10
N LEU A 259 16.88 -43.49 -21.27
CA LEU A 259 15.87 -44.55 -21.17
C LEU A 259 15.11 -44.73 -22.48
N THR A 260 14.74 -43.64 -23.16
CA THR A 260 14.12 -43.69 -24.48
C THR A 260 15.06 -44.31 -25.52
N GLU A 261 16.32 -43.89 -25.56
CA GLU A 261 17.33 -44.48 -26.47
C GLU A 261 17.50 -45.98 -26.21
N GLN A 262 17.63 -46.39 -24.94
CA GLN A 262 17.73 -47.80 -24.57
C GLN A 262 16.46 -48.59 -24.96
N SER A 263 15.27 -48.05 -24.67
CA SER A 263 13.99 -48.65 -25.05
C SER A 263 13.86 -48.79 -26.58
N THR A 264 14.32 -47.80 -27.36
CA THR A 264 14.32 -47.90 -28.83
C THR A 264 15.26 -48.98 -29.33
N ASN A 265 16.42 -49.17 -28.70
CA ASN A 265 17.35 -50.25 -29.03
C ASN A 265 16.79 -51.62 -28.65
N ASP A 266 16.16 -51.75 -27.48
CA ASP A 266 15.47 -52.97 -27.05
C ASP A 266 14.33 -53.32 -28.02
N THR A 267 13.56 -52.31 -28.46
CA THR A 267 12.52 -52.47 -29.47
C THR A 267 13.09 -52.94 -30.82
N ARG A 268 14.24 -52.42 -31.24
CA ARG A 268 14.94 -52.88 -32.47
C ARG A 268 15.41 -54.33 -32.35
N SER A 269 15.96 -54.72 -31.20
CA SER A 269 16.38 -56.10 -30.93
C SER A 269 15.19 -57.05 -30.96
N MET A 270 14.10 -56.70 -30.28
CA MET A 270 12.84 -57.46 -30.31
C MET A 270 12.29 -57.59 -31.73
N MET A 271 12.32 -56.52 -32.53
CA MET A 271 11.89 -56.55 -33.92
C MET A 271 12.75 -57.49 -34.78
N THR A 272 14.06 -57.55 -34.51
CA THR A 272 14.97 -58.47 -35.21
C THR A 272 14.66 -59.92 -34.88
N ILE A 273 14.42 -60.24 -33.61
CA ILE A 273 14.01 -61.60 -33.18
C ILE A 273 12.69 -62.01 -33.82
N ALA A 274 11.72 -61.09 -33.85
CA ALA A 274 10.43 -61.33 -34.50
C ALA A 274 10.59 -61.56 -36.01
N LEU A 275 11.48 -60.82 -36.68
CA LEU A 275 11.79 -61.02 -38.10
C LEU A 275 12.43 -62.40 -38.34
N ILE A 276 13.43 -62.77 -37.55
CA ILE A 276 14.07 -64.09 -37.61
C ILE A 276 12.99 -65.18 -37.45
N SER A 277 12.15 -65.07 -36.43
CA SER A 277 11.06 -66.00 -36.16
C SER A 277 10.08 -66.09 -37.34
N ALA A 278 9.68 -64.96 -37.93
CA ALA A 278 8.78 -64.92 -39.07
C ALA A 278 9.35 -65.59 -40.33
N ILE A 279 10.68 -65.58 -40.51
CA ILE A 279 11.36 -66.26 -41.63
C ILE A 279 11.48 -67.76 -41.37
N PHE A 280 11.85 -68.16 -40.15
CA PHE A 280 12.11 -69.56 -39.82
C PHE A 280 10.83 -70.39 -39.61
N LEU A 281 9.77 -69.81 -39.02
CA LEU A 281 8.54 -70.53 -38.70
C LEU A 281 7.92 -71.27 -39.91
N PRO A 282 7.76 -70.65 -41.10
CA PRO A 282 7.22 -71.34 -42.27
C PRO A 282 8.20 -72.36 -42.86
N ALA A 283 9.50 -72.07 -42.80
CA ALA A 283 10.54 -72.97 -43.29
C ALA A 283 10.61 -74.26 -42.45
N THR A 284 10.55 -74.15 -41.13
CA THR A 284 10.53 -75.30 -40.21
C THR A 284 9.24 -76.13 -40.37
N PHE A 285 8.09 -75.49 -40.56
CA PHE A 285 6.83 -76.19 -40.85
C PHE A 285 6.92 -77.01 -42.14
N LEU A 286 7.45 -76.44 -43.22
CA LEU A 286 7.63 -77.16 -44.49
C LEU A 286 8.69 -78.27 -44.37
N ALA A 287 9.80 -78.01 -43.66
CA ALA A 287 10.85 -79.02 -43.44
C ALA A 287 10.33 -80.21 -42.63
N THR A 288 9.45 -80.00 -41.64
CA THR A 288 8.81 -81.10 -40.90
C THR A 288 7.76 -81.84 -41.71
N LEU A 289 6.95 -81.13 -42.51
CA LEU A 289 5.95 -81.74 -43.40
C LEU A 289 6.58 -82.65 -44.46
N PHE A 290 7.73 -82.25 -45.01
CA PHE A 290 8.38 -82.92 -46.14
C PHE A 290 9.60 -83.79 -45.76
N GLY A 291 10.25 -83.52 -44.63
CA GLY A 291 11.56 -84.08 -44.27
C GLY A 291 11.60 -85.61 -44.18
N SER A 292 10.48 -86.26 -43.89
CA SER A 292 10.40 -87.73 -43.83
C SER A 292 10.18 -88.41 -45.18
N ASN A 293 9.78 -87.68 -46.23
CA ASN A 293 9.34 -88.27 -47.50
C ASN A 293 10.38 -88.18 -48.64
N PHE A 294 11.41 -87.33 -48.51
CA PHE A 294 12.37 -87.06 -49.60
C PHE A 294 13.77 -87.69 -49.43
N PHE A 295 14.11 -88.15 -48.22
CA PHE A 295 15.40 -88.77 -47.92
C PHE A 295 15.21 -90.25 -47.56
N ALA A 296 15.74 -91.14 -48.39
CA ALA A 296 15.79 -92.57 -48.10
C ALA A 296 17.25 -93.02 -47.98
N TYR A 297 17.60 -93.69 -46.89
CA TYR A 297 18.93 -94.26 -46.71
C TYR A 297 18.95 -95.67 -47.30
N SER A 298 19.80 -95.90 -48.32
CA SER A 298 19.93 -97.19 -48.98
C SER A 298 21.16 -97.94 -48.45
N GLU A 299 20.94 -98.93 -47.58
CA GLU A 299 22.01 -99.78 -47.00
C GLU A 299 22.86 -100.50 -48.06
N ARG A 300 22.32 -100.70 -49.27
CA ARG A 300 22.99 -101.48 -50.34
C ARG A 300 24.08 -100.73 -51.09
N GLN A 301 24.06 -99.39 -51.08
CA GLN A 301 25.03 -98.54 -51.80
C GLN A 301 25.82 -97.62 -50.86
N ASN A 302 25.55 -97.71 -49.54
CA ASN A 302 26.13 -96.84 -48.53
C ASN A 302 25.98 -95.33 -48.89
N ALA A 303 24.88 -94.99 -49.54
CA ALA A 303 24.64 -93.68 -50.10
C ALA A 303 23.22 -93.19 -49.76
N LEU A 304 23.13 -91.92 -49.40
CA LEU A 304 21.88 -91.24 -49.09
C LEU A 304 21.22 -90.87 -50.43
N THR A 305 20.11 -91.52 -50.79
CA THR A 305 19.43 -91.25 -52.07
C THR A 305 18.40 -90.13 -51.86
N VAL A 306 18.66 -89.00 -52.52
CA VAL A 306 17.75 -87.85 -52.54
C VAL A 306 16.74 -88.04 -53.67
N ALA A 307 15.44 -87.92 -53.39
CA ALA A 307 14.44 -88.09 -54.44
C ALA A 307 14.53 -86.99 -55.51
N SER A 308 14.33 -87.35 -56.78
CA SER A 308 14.47 -86.45 -57.95
C SER A 308 13.64 -85.17 -57.86
N ASN A 309 12.49 -85.21 -57.16
CA ASN A 309 11.58 -84.08 -56.98
C ASN A 309 11.95 -83.14 -55.81
N PHE A 310 13.11 -83.31 -55.16
CA PHE A 310 13.58 -82.44 -54.07
C PHE A 310 13.57 -80.95 -54.44
N TRP A 311 13.73 -80.62 -55.73
CA TRP A 311 13.67 -79.25 -56.23
C TRP A 311 12.32 -78.55 -55.99
N VAL A 312 11.20 -79.31 -55.96
CA VAL A 312 9.86 -78.77 -55.67
C VAL A 312 9.75 -78.25 -54.23
N TYR A 313 10.37 -78.96 -53.27
CA TYR A 313 10.47 -78.51 -51.89
C TYR A 313 11.23 -77.18 -51.78
N VAL A 314 12.32 -77.02 -52.53
CA VAL A 314 13.13 -75.79 -52.53
C VAL A 314 12.30 -74.60 -53.05
N ILE A 315 11.57 -74.76 -54.16
CA ILE A 315 10.71 -73.69 -54.71
C ILE A 315 9.61 -73.30 -53.72
N ILE A 316 8.86 -74.28 -53.19
CA ILE A 316 7.73 -74.01 -52.29
C ILE A 316 8.20 -73.31 -51.02
N THR A 317 9.34 -73.73 -50.47
CA THR A 317 9.93 -73.13 -49.27
C THR A 317 10.33 -71.68 -49.51
N PHE A 318 10.98 -71.37 -50.63
CA PHE A 318 11.32 -69.99 -50.99
C PHE A 318 10.08 -69.13 -51.26
N ALA A 319 9.07 -69.66 -51.95
CA ALA A 319 7.82 -68.95 -52.22
C ALA A 319 7.06 -68.61 -50.93
N PHE A 320 6.92 -69.57 -50.01
CA PHE A 320 6.18 -69.38 -48.77
C PHE A 320 6.94 -68.46 -47.79
N SER A 321 8.25 -68.66 -47.63
CA SER A 321 9.10 -67.77 -46.83
C SER A 321 9.12 -66.35 -47.39
N GLY A 322 9.26 -66.21 -48.71
CA GLY A 322 9.16 -64.93 -49.41
C GLY A 322 7.80 -64.26 -49.20
N SER A 323 6.69 -64.99 -49.31
CA SER A 323 5.34 -64.46 -49.08
C SER A 323 5.16 -63.94 -47.65
N THR A 324 5.72 -64.62 -46.66
CA THR A 324 5.62 -64.25 -45.23
C THR A 324 6.38 -62.95 -44.96
N VAL A 325 7.58 -62.81 -45.54
CA VAL A 325 8.38 -61.58 -45.47
C VAL A 325 7.70 -60.42 -46.20
N ILE A 326 7.14 -60.66 -47.40
CA ILE A 326 6.42 -59.65 -48.16
C ILE A 326 5.18 -59.18 -47.40
N LEU A 327 4.39 -60.11 -46.83
CA LEU A 327 3.21 -59.79 -46.04
C LEU A 327 3.59 -58.93 -44.81
N TRP A 328 4.67 -59.29 -44.11
CA TRP A 328 5.18 -58.51 -42.99
C TRP A 328 5.66 -57.11 -43.41
N PHE A 329 6.38 -57.00 -44.53
CA PHE A 329 6.88 -55.72 -45.05
C PHE A 329 5.73 -54.79 -45.48
N VAL A 330 4.72 -55.34 -46.16
CA VAL A 330 3.51 -54.61 -46.55
C VAL A 330 2.73 -54.16 -45.31
N TRP A 331 2.52 -55.04 -44.33
CA TRP A 331 1.83 -54.71 -43.09
C TRP A 331 2.57 -53.60 -42.31
N ARG A 332 3.89 -53.71 -42.19
CA ARG A 332 4.74 -52.69 -41.55
C ARG A 332 4.63 -51.33 -42.26
N ARG A 333 4.71 -51.32 -43.60
CA ARG A 333 4.64 -50.07 -44.39
C ARG A 333 3.26 -49.42 -44.31
N HIS A 334 2.19 -50.20 -44.26
CA HIS A 334 0.84 -49.68 -44.08
C HIS A 334 0.61 -49.12 -42.67
N ARG A 335 1.16 -49.76 -41.63
CA ARG A 335 1.01 -49.30 -40.23
C ARG A 335 1.77 -47.99 -39.97
N VAL A 336 2.96 -47.82 -40.55
CA VAL A 336 3.73 -46.57 -40.46
C VAL A 336 3.03 -45.40 -41.16
N ARG A 337 2.35 -45.65 -42.30
CA ARG A 337 1.58 -44.61 -43.00
C ARG A 337 0.33 -44.16 -42.24
N ARG A 338 -0.34 -45.06 -41.49
CA ARG A 338 -1.49 -44.70 -40.65
C ARG A 338 -1.09 -43.91 -39.39
N SER A 339 0.02 -44.26 -38.75
CA SER A 339 0.53 -43.50 -37.59
C SER A 339 0.84 -42.04 -37.92
N MET A 340 1.31 -41.73 -39.14
CA MET A 340 1.64 -40.36 -39.55
C MET A 340 0.43 -39.54 -40.00
N SER A 341 -0.76 -40.15 -40.11
CA SER A 341 -2.02 -39.42 -40.36
C SER A 341 -2.68 -39.01 -39.04
N ASP A 342 -2.60 -39.86 -38.00
CA ASP A 342 -3.16 -39.57 -36.68
C ASP A 342 -2.42 -38.42 -35.96
N ASP A 343 -1.11 -38.25 -36.18
CA ASP A 343 -0.32 -37.13 -35.60
C ASP A 343 -0.59 -35.76 -36.27
N ILE A 344 -1.24 -35.74 -37.44
CA ILE A 344 -1.63 -34.49 -38.15
C ILE A 344 -3.07 -34.07 -37.79
N GLU A 345 -3.87 -34.96 -37.19
CA GLU A 345 -5.26 -34.73 -36.77
C GLU A 345 -5.45 -34.58 -35.25
N ALA A 346 -4.38 -34.61 -34.44
CA ALA A 346 -4.47 -34.26 -33.02
C ALA A 346 -4.37 -32.73 -32.82
N PRO A 347 -5.38 -32.07 -32.21
CA PRO A 347 -5.37 -30.62 -31.94
C PRO A 347 -4.36 -30.19 -30.86
#